data_AF-A0A7K4JUT8-F1
#
_entry.id   AF-A0A7K4JUT8-F1
#
_cell.length_a   1.000
_cell.length_b   1.000
_cell.length_c   1.000
_cell.angle_alpha   90.00
_cell.angle_beta   90.00
_cell.angle_gamma   90.00
#
_symmetry.space_group_name_H-M   'P 1'
#
loop_
_entity.id
_entity.type
_entity.pdbx_description
1 polymer ?
#
loop_
_entity_poly.entity_id
_entity_poly.type
_entity_poly.pdbx_seq_one_letter_code
_entity_poly.pdbx_strand_id
1 'polypeptide(L)'
;VRSLRWDSRARGLLIDRCLFERELLRPGGAQGPAPHAFRATQFRSFVRQLNRYGFRKGPGWVGAAAPGDAGAWLHYSNPCFRRDRPD
;
A
#
# COMPACT_ATOMS: atom_id res chain seq x y z
N VAL A 1 9.45 -4.67 2.29
CA VAL A 1 8.44 -3.59 2.35
C VAL A 1 7.48 -3.89 3.48
N ARG A 2 7.41 -3.04 4.52
CA ARG A 2 6.54 -3.25 5.70
C ARG A 2 5.23 -2.46 5.63
N SER A 3 5.24 -1.39 4.85
CA SER A 3 4.09 -0.51 4.58
C SER A 3 2.96 -1.12 3.75
N LEU A 4 3.19 -2.28 3.13
CA LEU A 4 2.22 -3.01 2.31
C LEU A 4 2.00 -4.42 2.85
N ARG A 5 0.74 -4.84 2.93
CA ARG A 5 0.35 -6.20 3.29
C ARG A 5 -0.82 -6.65 2.44
N TRP A 6 -0.91 -7.96 2.22
CA TRP A 6 -2.13 -8.56 1.71
C TRP A 6 -3.22 -8.52 2.79
N ASP A 7 -4.47 -8.32 2.39
CA ASP A 7 -5.60 -8.59 3.27
C ASP A 7 -5.69 -10.09 3.61
N SER A 8 -6.50 -10.45 4.60
CA SER A 8 -6.64 -11.85 5.04
C SER A 8 -7.17 -12.79 3.95
N ARG A 9 -7.85 -12.24 2.93
CA ARG A 9 -8.38 -13.01 1.79
C ARG A 9 -7.44 -13.03 0.58
N ALA A 10 -6.29 -12.35 0.65
CA ALA A 10 -5.32 -12.19 -0.42
C ALA A 10 -5.91 -11.65 -1.75
N ARG A 11 -6.93 -10.79 -1.64
CA ARG A 11 -7.66 -10.12 -2.73
C ARG A 11 -7.55 -8.60 -2.69
N GLY A 12 -6.86 -8.06 -1.70
CA GLY A 12 -6.69 -6.63 -1.50
C GLY A 12 -5.34 -6.29 -0.86
N LEU A 13 -5.00 -5.02 -0.95
CA LEU A 13 -3.80 -4.41 -0.37
C LEU A 13 -4.20 -3.55 0.83
N LEU A 14 -3.53 -3.79 1.94
CA LEU A 14 -3.51 -2.95 3.12
C LEU A 14 -2.27 -2.06 3.06
N ILE A 15 -2.47 -0.75 3.22
CA ILE A 15 -1.42 0.25 3.06
C ILE A 15 -1.38 1.16 4.29
N ASP A 16 -0.24 1.18 4.98
CA ASP A 16 0.07 2.22 5.95
C ASP A 16 0.65 3.42 5.21
N ARG A 17 -0.13 4.51 5.11
CA ARG A 17 0.28 5.72 4.38
C ARG A 17 1.58 6.33 4.93
N CYS A 18 1.67 6.50 6.24
CA CYS A 18 2.80 7.20 6.86
C CYS A 18 4.08 6.38 6.74
N LEU A 19 4.00 5.07 6.88
CA LEU A 19 5.14 4.18 6.65
C LEU A 19 5.48 4.07 5.17
N PHE A 20 4.49 4.04 4.27
CA PHE A 20 4.71 3.98 2.82
C PHE A 20 5.46 5.21 2.30
N GLU A 21 5.05 6.41 2.71
CA GLU A 21 5.74 7.65 2.34
C GLU A 21 7.20 7.64 2.81
N ARG A 22 7.48 7.10 4.01
CA ARG A 22 8.83 6.98 4.57
C ARG A 22 9.68 5.87 3.94
N GLU A 23 9.08 4.74 3.56
CA GLU A 23 9.80 3.56 3.06
C GLU A 23 9.99 3.59 1.54
N LEU A 24 9.02 4.13 0.80
CA LEU A 24 8.95 3.98 -0.66
C LEU A 24 8.93 5.29 -1.45
N LEU A 25 8.66 6.44 -0.81
CA LEU A 25 8.52 7.73 -1.50
C LEU A 25 9.50 8.81 -1.02
N ARG A 26 10.44 8.50 -0.10
CA ARG A 26 11.43 9.49 0.36
C ARG A 26 12.36 9.90 -0.79
N PRO A 27 12.48 11.21 -1.08
CA PRO A 27 13.50 11.70 -2.00
C PRO A 27 14.87 11.55 -1.35
N GLY A 28 15.79 10.81 -2.00
CA GLY A 28 17.22 10.87 -1.70
C GLY A 28 17.74 10.21 -0.41
N GLY A 29 17.04 9.27 0.22
CA GLY A 29 17.49 8.67 1.49
C GLY A 29 17.64 7.14 1.49
N ALA A 30 18.89 6.67 1.41
CA ALA A 30 19.46 5.38 1.83
C ALA A 30 18.71 4.08 1.42
N GLN A 31 19.15 3.43 0.33
CA GLN A 31 20.07 2.27 0.35
C GLN A 31 19.57 1.07 1.19
N GLY A 32 18.66 0.33 0.57
CA GLY A 32 18.64 -1.14 0.63
C GLY A 32 18.52 -1.66 -0.81
N PRO A 33 18.72 -2.97 -1.06
CA PRO A 33 18.71 -3.55 -2.42
C PRO A 33 17.34 -3.50 -3.13
N ALA A 34 16.34 -2.85 -2.53
CA ALA A 34 15.06 -2.64 -3.17
C ALA A 34 15.22 -1.58 -4.28
N PRO A 35 14.98 -1.93 -5.56
CA PRO A 35 15.01 -0.95 -6.64
C PRO A 35 14.03 0.17 -6.33
N HIS A 36 14.30 1.39 -6.82
CA HIS A 36 13.41 2.55 -6.73
C HIS A 36 12.04 2.21 -7.33
N ALA A 37 11.16 1.61 -6.51
CA ALA A 37 9.88 1.06 -6.96
C ALA A 37 8.97 2.15 -7.52
N PHE A 38 9.14 3.39 -7.03
CA PHE A 38 8.40 4.56 -7.51
C PHE A 38 9.36 5.73 -7.74
N ARG A 39 9.25 6.37 -8.91
CA ARG A 39 9.85 7.69 -9.16
C ARG A 39 9.07 8.83 -8.48
N ALA A 40 7.82 8.56 -8.10
CA ALA A 40 6.99 9.54 -7.42
C ALA A 40 7.43 9.70 -5.97
N THR A 41 7.35 10.92 -5.46
CA THR A 41 7.63 11.25 -4.04
C THR A 41 6.36 11.51 -3.23
N GLN A 42 5.20 11.46 -3.88
CA GLN A 42 3.91 11.80 -3.28
C GLN A 42 2.95 10.63 -3.35
N PHE A 43 2.32 10.31 -2.22
CA PHE A 43 1.37 9.20 -2.11
C PHE A 43 0.18 9.32 -3.06
N ARG A 44 -0.28 10.55 -3.34
CA ARG A 44 -1.35 10.80 -4.32
C ARG A 44 -1.05 10.26 -5.71
N SER A 45 0.23 10.25 -6.13
CA SER A 45 0.62 9.71 -7.44
C SER A 45 0.47 8.20 -7.47
N PHE A 46 0.76 7.52 -6.36
CA PHE A 46 0.50 6.10 -6.19
C PHE A 46 -1.01 5.78 -6.18
N VAL A 47 -1.82 6.56 -5.45
CA VAL A 47 -3.28 6.42 -5.45
C VAL A 47 -3.88 6.63 -6.85
N ARG A 48 -3.37 7.61 -7.61
CA ARG A 48 -3.79 7.82 -9.00
C ARG A 48 -3.52 6.60 -9.87
N GLN A 49 -2.38 5.93 -9.69
CA GLN A 49 -2.08 4.68 -10.39
C GLN A 49 -3.04 3.56 -9.96
N LEU A 50 -3.32 3.41 -8.67
CA LEU A 50 -4.32 2.46 -8.19
C LEU A 50 -5.69 2.67 -8.86
N ASN A 51 -6.18 3.92 -8.88
CA ASN A 51 -7.44 4.25 -9.53
C ASN A 51 -7.41 3.97 -11.04
N ARG A 52 -6.30 4.28 -11.73
CA ARG A 52 -6.13 3.99 -13.17
C ARG A 52 -6.20 2.50 -13.46
N TYR A 53 -5.68 1.64 -12.57
CA TYR A 53 -5.74 0.18 -12.70
C TYR A 53 -7.00 -0.44 -12.08
N GLY A 54 -8.02 0.36 -11.75
CA GLY A 54 -9.32 -0.14 -11.30
C GLY A 54 -9.38 -0.59 -9.83
N PHE A 55 -8.37 -0.29 -9.02
CA PHE A 55 -8.46 -0.50 -7.57
C PHE A 55 -9.47 0.45 -6.96
N ARG A 56 -10.26 -0.06 -6.02
CA ARG A 56 -11.24 0.71 -5.26
C ARG A 56 -10.87 0.71 -3.79
N LYS A 57 -10.96 1.89 -3.17
CA LYS A 57 -10.79 2.05 -1.73
C LYS A 57 -11.99 1.43 -1.02
N GLY A 58 -11.75 0.41 -0.20
CA GLY A 58 -12.77 -0.20 0.64
C GLY A 58 -13.08 0.66 1.87
N PRO A 59 -14.10 0.28 2.67
CA PRO A 59 -14.29 0.85 4.00
C PRO A 59 -12.98 0.74 4.79
N GLY A 60 -12.64 1.80 5.53
CA GLY A 60 -11.38 1.87 6.26
C GLY A 60 -11.18 0.63 7.11
N TRP A 61 -10.05 -0.06 6.92
CA TRP A 61 -9.74 -1.25 7.71
C TRP A 61 -9.15 -0.77 9.03
N VAL A 62 -10.00 -0.70 10.05
CA VAL A 62 -9.55 -0.71 11.43
C VAL A 62 -9.27 -2.17 11.76
N GLY A 63 -8.13 -2.66 11.27
CA GLY A 63 -7.63 -3.95 11.73
C GLY A 63 -7.48 -3.95 13.23
N ALA A 64 -7.46 -5.13 13.83
CA ALA A 64 -7.12 -5.37 15.24
C ALA A 64 -5.69 -4.90 15.57
N ALA A 65 -5.45 -3.61 15.41
CA ALA A 65 -4.28 -2.90 15.84
C ALA A 65 -4.33 -2.91 17.37
N ALA A 66 -3.23 -3.36 17.98
CA ALA A 66 -3.02 -3.12 19.40
C ALA A 66 -3.27 -1.63 19.69
N PRO A 67 -3.90 -1.27 20.83
CA PRO A 67 -4.07 0.12 21.20
C PRO A 67 -2.70 0.80 21.20
N GLY A 68 -2.42 1.64 20.20
CA GLY A 68 -1.10 2.24 19.96
C GLY A 68 -0.70 2.33 18.48
N ASP A 69 -1.23 1.45 17.61
CA ASP A 69 -1.00 1.52 16.16
C ASP A 69 -1.97 2.55 15.53
N ALA A 70 -1.70 3.82 15.79
CA ALA A 70 -2.46 4.97 15.31
C ALA A 70 -2.23 5.19 13.81
N GLY A 71 -2.91 4.41 12.99
CA GLY A 71 -3.00 4.63 11.56
C GLY A 71 -4.01 3.68 10.94
N ALA A 72 -5.22 4.17 10.65
CA ALA A 72 -6.20 3.40 9.88
C ALA A 72 -5.57 2.99 8.55
N TRP A 73 -5.28 1.70 8.41
CA TRP A 73 -4.71 1.15 7.18
C TRP A 73 -5.70 1.37 6.05
N LEU A 74 -5.19 1.82 4.91
CA LEU A 74 -5.99 2.01 3.72
C LEU A 74 -6.14 0.66 3.02
N HIS A 75 -7.38 0.22 2.83
CA HIS A 75 -7.68 -0.98 2.08
C HIS A 75 -8.04 -0.64 0.63
N TYR A 76 -7.32 -1.21 -0.32
CA TYR A 76 -7.62 -1.14 -1.75
C TYR A 76 -7.81 -2.54 -2.31
N SER A 77 -8.83 -2.76 -3.12
CA SER A 77 -9.11 -4.06 -3.75
C SER A 77 -9.38 -3.91 -5.25
N ASN A 78 -9.03 -4.94 -6.01
CA ASN A 78 -9.39 -5.11 -7.42
C ASN A 78 -9.66 -6.60 -7.63
N PRO A 79 -10.81 -7.01 -8.19
CA PRO A 79 -11.13 -8.43 -8.44
C PRO A 79 -10.07 -9.18 -9.26
N CYS A 80 -9.38 -8.47 -10.17
CA CYS A 80 -8.33 -9.02 -11.02
C CYS A 80 -6.95 -8.99 -10.37
N PHE A 81 -6.81 -8.48 -9.14
CA PHE A 81 -5.55 -8.43 -8.41
C PHE A 81 -5.58 -9.41 -7.24
N ARG A 82 -4.93 -10.56 -7.41
CA ARG A 82 -4.89 -11.63 -6.41
C ARG A 82 -3.47 -12.13 -6.20
N ARG A 83 -3.16 -12.51 -4.97
CA ARG A 83 -1.80 -12.97 -4.61
C ARG A 83 -1.38 -14.24 -5.37
N ASP A 84 -2.34 -15.11 -5.65
CA ASP A 84 -2.15 -16.42 -6.28
C ASP A 84 -2.32 -16.42 -7.81
N ARG A 85 -2.70 -15.27 -8.41
CA ARG A 85 -2.94 -15.14 -9.85
C ARG A 85 -2.14 -13.95 -10.39
N PRO A 86 -0.88 -14.16 -10.80
CA PRO A 86 -0.05 -13.12 -11.41
C PRO A 86 -0.38 -12.85 -12.88
N ASP A 87 -1.21 -13.70 -13.51
CA ASP A 87 -1.58 -13.67 -14.94
C ASP A 87 -2.57 -12.55 -15.32
#